data_AF-A0A2E7PQS1-F1
#
_entry.id   AF-A0A2E7PQS1-F1
#
_cell.length_a   1.000
_cell.length_b   1.000
_cell.length_c   1.000
_cell.angle_alpha   90.00
_cell.angle_beta   90.00
_cell.angle_gamma   90.00
#
_symmetry.space_group_name_H-M   'P 1'
#
loop_
_entity.id
_entity.type
_entity.pdbx_description
1 polymer ?
#
loop_
_entity_poly.entity_id
_entity_poly.type
_entity_poly.pdbx_seq_one_letter_code
_entity_poly.pdbx_strand_id
1 'polypeptide(L)'
;MERDPANIPWRFLGGLFLLTLVLYFAGFYGVEHIRSRKGPWLVSFDAQAAQPTMTIRQPALGIDGFRVVFDGANTNGLTSGEVRFDNPKLNAQSMDKTPESSQELKQKAFPVPFGECIYQDLMFLPGIVTMNLLGHEIELMPRTLVVDKKEVPWNTPDARIVLQPPAKK
;
A
#
# COMPACT_ATOMS: atom_id res chain seq x y z
N MET A 1 8.11 58.90 18.81
CA MET A 1 7.05 57.99 19.29
C MET A 1 7.73 56.65 19.56
N GLU A 2 8.31 56.50 20.74
CA GLU A 2 8.86 55.20 21.19
C GLU A 2 7.70 54.24 21.43
N ARG A 3 7.76 53.04 20.85
CA ARG A 3 6.81 51.97 21.15
C ARG A 3 7.28 51.29 22.43
N ASP A 4 6.49 51.39 23.49
CA ASP A 4 6.71 50.60 24.71
C ASP A 4 6.74 49.10 24.35
N PRO A 5 7.72 48.33 24.87
CA PRO A 5 7.75 46.89 24.64
C PRO A 5 6.54 46.25 25.32
N ALA A 6 5.73 45.53 24.54
CA ALA A 6 4.62 44.78 25.07
C ALA A 6 5.13 43.68 26.01
N ASN A 7 4.95 43.87 27.32
CA ASN A 7 5.30 42.89 28.34
C ASN A 7 4.28 41.74 28.34
N ILE A 8 4.43 40.79 27.42
CA ILE A 8 3.61 39.57 27.41
C ILE A 8 4.00 38.72 28.62
N PRO A 9 3.07 38.40 29.53
CA PRO A 9 3.39 37.67 30.74
C PRO A 9 3.85 36.25 30.39
N TRP A 10 4.96 35.80 30.99
CA TRP A 10 5.54 34.47 30.74
C TRP A 10 4.55 33.31 30.95
N ARG A 11 3.58 33.49 31.87
CA ARG A 11 2.49 32.53 32.11
C ARG A 11 1.57 32.37 30.91
N PHE A 12 1.32 33.45 30.16
CA PHE A 12 0.52 33.40 28.94
C PHE A 12 1.29 32.72 27.81
N LEU A 13 2.57 33.06 27.63
CA LEU A 13 3.45 32.36 26.68
C LEU A 13 3.56 30.86 26.99
N GLY A 14 3.78 30.50 28.25
CA GLY A 14 3.82 29.11 28.70
C GLY A 14 2.49 28.39 28.50
N GLY A 15 1.36 29.06 28.78
CA GLY A 15 0.03 28.52 28.52
C GLY A 15 -0.23 28.25 27.03
N LEU A 16 0.12 29.18 26.15
CA LEU A 16 0.00 29.02 24.70
C LEU A 16 0.88 27.88 24.18
N PHE A 17 2.12 27.79 24.68
CA PHE A 17 3.04 26.72 24.34
C PHE A 17 2.48 25.34 24.73
N LEU A 18 1.99 25.18 25.95
CA LEU A 18 1.40 23.93 26.42
C LEU A 18 0.14 23.56 25.62
N LEU A 19 -0.75 24.53 25.34
CA LEU A 19 -1.92 24.30 24.51
C LEU A 19 -1.54 23.82 23.11
N THR A 20 -0.57 24.48 22.48
CA THR A 20 -0.06 24.11 21.16
C THR A 20 0.51 22.69 21.18
N LEU A 21 1.27 22.33 22.22
CA LEU A 21 1.85 21.00 22.38
C LEU A 21 0.78 19.91 22.51
N VAL A 22 -0.27 20.16 23.31
CA VAL A 22 -1.40 19.25 23.48
C VAL A 22 -2.14 19.04 22.16
N LEU A 23 -2.44 20.13 21.44
CA LEU A 23 -3.12 20.06 20.14
C LEU A 23 -2.26 19.32 19.11
N TYR A 24 -0.95 19.58 19.08
CA TYR A 24 -0.02 18.88 18.20
C TYR A 24 -0.03 17.38 18.45
N PHE A 25 0.14 16.94 19.70
CA PHE A 25 0.15 15.51 20.00
C PHE A 25 -1.19 14.85 19.73
N ALA A 26 -2.30 15.48 20.13
CA ALA A 26 -3.64 14.96 19.85
C ALA A 26 -3.89 14.79 18.35
N GLY A 27 -3.51 15.79 17.54
CA GLY A 27 -3.62 15.74 16.09
C GLY A 27 -2.71 14.68 15.48
N PHE A 28 -1.43 14.66 15.87
CA PHE A 28 -0.44 13.70 15.36
C PHE A 28 -0.86 12.26 15.63
N TYR A 29 -1.15 11.91 16.88
CA TYR A 29 -1.57 10.56 17.25
C TYR A 29 -2.94 10.20 16.69
N GLY A 30 -3.86 11.16 16.58
CA GLY A 30 -5.15 10.95 15.95
C GLY A 30 -5.02 10.57 14.47
N VAL A 31 -4.23 11.33 13.70
CA VAL A 31 -3.96 11.03 12.29
C VAL A 31 -3.23 9.71 12.14
N GLU A 32 -2.21 9.46 12.95
CA GLU A 32 -1.43 8.21 12.91
C GLU A 32 -2.30 6.98 13.24
N HIS A 33 -3.23 7.11 14.18
CA HIS A 33 -4.21 6.08 14.48
C HIS A 33 -5.15 5.83 13.29
N ILE A 34 -5.71 6.89 12.68
CA ILE A 34 -6.59 6.76 11.50
C ILE A 34 -5.84 6.10 10.33
N ARG A 35 -4.56 6.45 10.15
CA ARG A 35 -3.69 5.90 9.11
C ARG A 35 -3.46 4.41 9.24
N SER A 36 -3.30 3.91 10.47
CA SER A 36 -2.85 2.53 10.72
C SER A 36 -3.94 1.57 11.18
N ARG A 37 -5.07 2.05 11.71
CA ARG A 37 -6.10 1.23 12.41
C ARG A 37 -6.68 0.06 11.61
N LYS A 38 -6.70 0.11 10.27
CA LYS A 38 -7.22 -0.99 9.44
C LYS A 38 -6.18 -2.08 9.16
N GLY A 39 -4.89 -1.79 9.33
CA GLY A 39 -3.79 -2.69 8.99
C GLY A 39 -3.56 -2.82 7.47
N PRO A 40 -2.41 -3.35 7.05
CA PRO A 40 -2.01 -3.42 5.65
C PRO A 40 -2.63 -4.60 4.91
N TRP A 41 -2.37 -4.68 3.61
CA TRP A 41 -2.50 -5.92 2.86
C TRP A 41 -1.42 -6.92 3.27
N LEU A 42 -1.84 -8.17 3.48
CA LEU A 42 -0.97 -9.32 3.67
C LEU A 42 -1.13 -10.26 2.48
N VAL A 43 -0.05 -10.49 1.75
CA VAL A 43 -0.06 -11.34 0.56
C VAL A 43 0.95 -12.45 0.72
N SER A 44 0.47 -13.69 0.65
CA SER A 44 1.32 -14.88 0.67
C SER A 44 1.37 -15.51 -0.71
N PHE A 45 2.56 -15.94 -1.11
CA PHE A 45 2.86 -16.53 -2.40
C PHE A 45 3.35 -17.95 -2.20
N ASP A 46 2.66 -18.91 -2.81
CA ASP A 46 3.01 -20.33 -2.77
C ASP A 46 3.32 -20.81 -4.20
N ALA A 47 4.61 -20.95 -4.48
CA ALA A 47 5.11 -21.46 -5.76
C ALA A 47 5.12 -23.01 -5.80
N GLN A 48 5.00 -23.68 -4.66
CA GLN A 48 5.12 -25.13 -4.52
C GLN A 48 3.76 -25.84 -4.57
N ALA A 49 2.67 -25.07 -4.44
CA ALA A 49 1.32 -25.56 -4.73
C ALA A 49 1.23 -26.16 -6.15
N ALA A 50 0.26 -27.04 -6.37
CA ALA A 50 0.01 -27.67 -7.67
C ALA A 50 -0.16 -26.64 -8.82
N GLN A 51 -0.68 -25.46 -8.48
CA GLN A 51 -0.69 -24.26 -9.32
C GLN A 51 -0.17 -23.09 -8.47
N PRO A 52 0.75 -22.25 -8.97
CA PRO A 52 1.21 -21.07 -8.24
C PRO A 52 0.03 -20.26 -7.73
N THR A 53 0.02 -20.00 -6.43
CA THR A 53 -1.14 -19.39 -5.77
C THR A 53 -0.70 -18.20 -4.94
N MET A 54 -1.39 -17.08 -5.14
CA MET A 54 -1.30 -15.90 -4.29
C MET A 54 -2.53 -15.87 -3.39
N THR A 55 -2.33 -15.71 -2.08
CA THR A 55 -3.41 -15.64 -1.09
C THR A 55 -3.37 -14.29 -0.39
N ILE A 56 -4.48 -13.55 -0.46
CA ILE A 56 -4.66 -12.19 0.03
C ILE A 56 -5.45 -12.21 1.34
N ARG A 57 -4.96 -11.47 2.33
CA ARG A 57 -5.64 -11.24 3.61
C ARG A 57 -5.71 -9.76 3.94
N GLN A 58 -6.88 -9.33 4.40
CA GLN A 58 -7.15 -8.04 4.99
C GLN A 58 -8.28 -8.20 6.05
N PRO A 59 -7.93 -8.29 7.34
CA PRO A 59 -8.90 -8.55 8.41
C PRO A 59 -9.97 -7.45 8.60
N ALA A 60 -9.60 -6.17 8.50
CA ALA A 60 -10.54 -5.05 8.66
C ALA A 60 -11.56 -4.94 7.51
N LEU A 61 -11.32 -5.62 6.39
CA LEU A 61 -12.26 -5.78 5.27
C LEU A 61 -13.00 -7.13 5.29
N GLY A 62 -12.71 -8.00 6.26
CA GLY A 62 -13.26 -9.37 6.31
C GLY A 62 -12.70 -10.31 5.25
N ILE A 63 -11.57 -9.95 4.62
CA ILE A 63 -10.91 -10.77 3.61
C ILE A 63 -9.91 -11.68 4.33
N ASP A 64 -10.21 -12.98 4.41
CA ASP A 64 -9.33 -13.95 5.06
C ASP A 64 -9.00 -15.11 4.10
N GLY A 65 -8.10 -14.83 3.16
CA GLY A 65 -7.54 -15.85 2.28
C GLY A 65 -8.18 -15.89 0.89
N PHE A 66 -8.45 -14.73 0.29
CA PHE A 66 -8.86 -14.68 -1.12
C PHE A 66 -7.71 -15.17 -2.01
N ARG A 67 -7.97 -16.14 -2.90
CA ARG A 67 -6.95 -16.82 -3.69
C ARG A 67 -6.97 -16.39 -5.15
N VAL A 68 -5.81 -16.04 -5.67
CA VAL A 68 -5.55 -15.89 -7.10
C VAL A 68 -4.65 -17.05 -7.52
N VAL A 69 -5.19 -17.94 -8.35
CA VAL A 69 -4.49 -19.13 -8.82
C VAL A 69 -4.04 -18.90 -10.25
N PHE A 70 -2.75 -19.03 -10.52
CA PHE A 70 -2.16 -18.84 -11.84
C PHE A 70 -2.03 -20.20 -12.53
N ASP A 71 -3.07 -20.59 -13.25
CA ASP A 71 -3.09 -21.85 -14.00
C ASP A 71 -2.25 -21.74 -15.27
N GLY A 72 -1.55 -22.81 -15.64
CA GLY A 72 -0.65 -22.82 -16.80
C GLY A 72 0.56 -21.86 -16.73
N ALA A 73 0.81 -21.21 -15.60
CA ALA A 73 1.95 -20.30 -15.44
C ALA A 73 3.28 -21.06 -15.38
N ASN A 74 4.33 -20.44 -15.92
CA ASN A 74 5.68 -20.98 -15.82
C ASN A 74 6.20 -20.81 -14.39
N THR A 75 6.48 -21.94 -13.72
CA THR A 75 6.92 -21.96 -12.32
C THR A 75 8.43 -21.83 -12.14
N ASN A 76 9.20 -21.88 -13.23
CA ASN A 76 10.65 -21.81 -13.17
C ASN A 76 11.12 -20.46 -12.61
N GLY A 77 11.86 -20.50 -11.50
CA GLY A 77 12.41 -19.31 -10.85
C GLY A 77 11.42 -18.58 -9.93
N LEU A 78 10.18 -19.08 -9.77
CA LEU A 78 9.27 -18.52 -8.76
C LEU A 78 9.76 -18.84 -7.36
N THR A 79 9.61 -17.86 -6.48
CA THR A 79 9.89 -18.02 -5.05
C THR A 79 8.59 -17.99 -4.27
N SER A 80 8.58 -18.63 -3.10
CA SER A 80 7.48 -18.50 -2.14
C SER A 80 7.86 -17.46 -1.08
N GLY A 81 6.87 -16.82 -0.48
CA GLY A 81 7.13 -15.82 0.53
C GLY A 81 5.88 -15.04 0.92
N GLU A 82 6.01 -14.20 1.94
CA GLU A 82 4.95 -13.29 2.37
C GLU A 82 5.40 -11.85 2.20
N VAL A 83 4.51 -11.01 1.67
CA VAL A 83 4.72 -9.58 1.51
C VAL A 83 3.64 -8.85 2.31
N ARG A 84 4.11 -7.96 3.18
CA ARG A 84 3.28 -7.06 3.97
C ARG A 84 3.45 -5.65 3.43
N PHE A 85 2.35 -5.02 3.02
CA PHE A 85 2.36 -3.68 2.42
C PHE A 85 2.14 -2.60 3.47
N ASP A 86 3.14 -2.36 4.31
CA ASP A 86 3.14 -1.31 5.35
C ASP A 86 4.35 -0.35 5.27
N ASN A 87 5.27 -0.59 4.35
CA ASN A 87 6.46 0.22 4.16
C ASN A 87 6.39 1.06 2.87
N PRO A 88 5.96 2.33 2.93
CA PRO A 88 5.90 3.21 1.76
C PRO A 88 7.27 3.57 1.19
N LYS A 89 8.38 3.17 1.82
CA LYS A 89 9.73 3.44 1.27
C LYS A 89 10.12 2.47 0.16
N LEU A 90 9.44 1.34 0.01
CA LEU A 90 9.79 0.33 -1.00
C LEU A 90 9.56 0.83 -2.43
N ASN A 91 8.56 1.70 -2.64
CA ASN A 91 8.28 2.34 -3.94
C ASN A 91 8.77 3.78 -4.04
N ALA A 92 9.49 4.28 -3.02
CA ALA A 92 10.00 5.64 -3.02
C ALA A 92 11.08 5.82 -4.10
N GLN A 93 10.93 6.86 -4.92
CA GLN A 93 11.99 7.35 -5.79
C GLN A 93 12.73 8.49 -5.11
N SER A 94 14.03 8.56 -5.38
CA SER A 94 14.81 9.75 -5.05
C SER A 94 14.24 10.92 -5.84
N MET A 95 14.07 12.06 -5.18
CA MET A 95 13.74 13.32 -5.85
C MET A 95 14.76 13.55 -6.97
N ASP A 96 14.32 13.63 -8.21
CA ASP A 96 15.17 14.09 -9.31
C ASP A 96 15.54 15.54 -9.05
N LYS A 97 16.84 15.83 -9.00
CA LYS A 97 17.39 17.15 -8.70
C LYS A 97 17.68 17.96 -9.96
N THR A 98 17.36 17.43 -11.14
CA THR A 98 17.59 18.13 -12.39
C THR A 98 16.57 19.27 -12.57
N PRO A 99 16.99 20.46 -13.04
CA PRO A 99 16.09 21.61 -13.25
C PRO A 99 14.94 21.34 -14.24
N GLU A 100 15.07 20.30 -15.08
CA GLU A 100 14.10 19.91 -16.10
C GLU A 100 13.07 18.87 -15.62
N SER A 101 13.09 18.51 -14.33
CA SER A 101 12.22 17.47 -13.73
C SER A 101 10.74 17.91 -13.63
N SER A 102 10.12 18.14 -14.79
CA SER A 102 8.68 17.98 -15.02
C SER A 102 8.33 16.53 -15.35
N GLN A 103 9.29 15.60 -15.31
CA GLN A 103 9.03 14.19 -15.56
C GLN A 103 8.29 13.61 -14.35
N GLU A 104 7.13 13.01 -14.65
CA GLU A 104 6.20 12.41 -13.68
C GLU A 104 6.92 11.70 -12.53
N LEU A 105 6.43 11.89 -11.30
CA LEU A 105 6.78 11.07 -10.15
C LEU A 105 6.40 9.62 -10.43
N LYS A 106 7.25 8.89 -11.17
CA LYS A 106 7.10 7.46 -11.34
C LYS A 106 7.41 6.85 -9.98
N GLN A 107 6.59 5.90 -9.51
CA GLN A 107 6.96 5.12 -8.34
C GLN A 107 7.97 4.06 -8.79
N LYS A 108 8.93 3.70 -7.93
CA LYS A 108 9.90 2.65 -8.26
C LYS A 108 9.25 1.29 -8.03
N ALA A 109 9.27 0.43 -9.05
CA ALA A 109 8.86 -0.95 -8.87
C ALA A 109 9.86 -1.70 -7.98
N PHE A 110 9.37 -2.61 -7.14
CA PHE A 110 10.20 -3.46 -6.29
C PHE A 110 9.78 -4.92 -6.39
N PRO A 111 10.73 -5.86 -6.27
CA PRO A 111 10.45 -7.28 -6.49
C PRO A 111 9.53 -7.86 -5.42
N VAL A 112 8.62 -8.73 -5.85
CA VAL A 112 7.79 -9.60 -5.01
C VAL A 112 7.88 -11.03 -5.58
N PRO A 113 7.52 -12.09 -4.85
CA PRO A 113 7.87 -13.45 -5.23
C PRO A 113 7.44 -13.92 -6.63
N PHE A 114 6.32 -13.41 -7.17
CA PHE A 114 5.81 -13.74 -8.52
C PHE A 114 6.00 -12.63 -9.57
N GLY A 115 6.77 -11.59 -9.26
CA GLY A 115 6.99 -10.46 -10.16
C GLY A 115 7.41 -9.20 -9.42
N GLU A 116 6.66 -8.12 -9.58
CA GLU A 116 6.97 -6.85 -8.95
C GLU A 116 5.73 -6.09 -8.49
N CYS A 117 5.86 -5.32 -7.42
CA CYS A 117 4.91 -4.29 -7.05
C CYS A 117 5.25 -3.02 -7.81
N ILE A 118 4.36 -2.58 -8.71
CA ILE A 118 4.58 -1.42 -9.59
C ILE A 118 4.03 -0.12 -9.00
N TYR A 119 3.06 -0.23 -8.08
CA TYR A 119 2.45 0.92 -7.43
C TYR A 119 1.96 0.57 -6.02
N GLN A 120 2.11 1.49 -5.08
CA GLN A 120 1.41 1.42 -3.79
C GLN A 120 1.10 2.83 -3.27
N ASP A 121 -0.09 3.00 -2.71
CA ASP A 121 -0.48 4.13 -1.87
C ASP A 121 -0.86 3.60 -0.49
N LEU A 122 -0.01 3.92 0.49
CA LEU A 122 -0.16 3.51 1.89
C LEU A 122 -0.42 4.70 2.82
N MET A 123 -0.94 5.83 2.29
CA MET A 123 -1.28 7.02 3.07
C MET A 123 -2.30 6.71 4.17
N PHE A 124 -3.27 5.83 3.89
CA PHE A 124 -4.18 5.22 4.86
C PHE A 124 -4.28 3.73 4.57
N LEU A 125 -4.00 2.90 5.56
CA LEU A 125 -4.05 1.45 5.37
C LEU A 125 -5.51 0.96 5.22
N PRO A 126 -5.75 -0.12 4.45
CA PRO A 126 -4.75 -0.94 3.75
C PRO A 126 -4.22 -0.31 2.46
N GLY A 127 -4.83 0.78 1.98
CA GLY A 127 -4.38 1.49 0.79
C GLY A 127 -4.65 0.74 -0.52
N ILE A 128 -4.00 1.19 -1.58
CA ILE A 128 -4.04 0.55 -2.91
C ILE A 128 -2.66 -0.02 -3.20
N VAL A 129 -2.62 -1.24 -3.75
CA VAL A 129 -1.37 -1.91 -4.16
C VAL A 129 -1.58 -2.54 -5.53
N THR A 130 -0.74 -2.20 -6.50
CA THR A 130 -0.76 -2.78 -7.84
C THR A 130 0.52 -3.55 -8.10
N MET A 131 0.37 -4.80 -8.50
CA MET A 131 1.47 -5.71 -8.81
C MET A 131 1.35 -6.19 -10.25
N ASN A 132 2.49 -6.38 -10.90
CA ASN A 132 2.59 -7.13 -12.13
C ASN A 132 3.12 -8.53 -11.78
N LEU A 133 2.23 -9.52 -11.84
CA LEU A 133 2.51 -10.90 -11.43
C LEU A 133 2.25 -11.83 -12.61
N LEU A 134 3.30 -12.55 -13.05
CA LEU A 134 3.19 -13.54 -14.13
C LEU A 134 2.52 -13.00 -15.41
N GLY A 135 2.67 -11.70 -15.69
CA GLY A 135 2.08 -11.03 -16.86
C GLY A 135 0.66 -10.50 -16.66
N HIS A 136 0.10 -10.59 -15.46
CA HIS A 136 -1.17 -9.99 -15.07
C HIS A 136 -0.96 -8.77 -14.18
N GLU A 137 -1.76 -7.74 -14.43
CA GLU A 137 -1.85 -6.58 -13.54
C GLU A 137 -2.90 -6.87 -12.47
N ILE A 138 -2.47 -6.96 -11.21
CA ILE A 138 -3.32 -7.27 -10.06
C ILE A 138 -3.29 -6.08 -9.11
N GLU A 139 -4.42 -5.42 -8.94
CA GLU A 139 -4.60 -4.27 -8.05
C GLU A 139 -5.54 -4.61 -6.89
N LEU A 140 -5.02 -4.45 -5.68
CA LEU A 140 -5.73 -4.65 -4.43
C LEU A 140 -6.35 -3.31 -4.01
N MET A 141 -7.67 -3.19 -4.13
CA MET A 141 -8.40 -2.04 -3.61
C MET A 141 -9.28 -2.46 -2.43
N PRO A 142 -9.53 -1.57 -1.45
CA PRO A 142 -10.42 -1.91 -0.33
C PRO A 142 -11.84 -2.32 -0.77
N ARG A 143 -12.30 -1.80 -1.91
CA ARG A 143 -13.64 -2.04 -2.46
C ARG A 143 -13.73 -3.31 -3.31
N THR A 144 -12.67 -3.68 -4.02
CA THR A 144 -12.68 -4.77 -5.01
C THR A 144 -11.25 -5.20 -5.34
N LEU A 145 -11.09 -6.41 -5.83
CA LEU A 145 -9.88 -6.81 -6.54
C LEU A 145 -10.00 -6.34 -7.98
N VAL A 146 -8.92 -5.88 -8.60
CA VAL A 146 -8.90 -5.59 -10.04
C VAL A 146 -7.83 -6.45 -10.68
N VAL A 147 -8.18 -7.18 -11.73
CA VAL A 147 -7.26 -8.00 -12.51
C VAL A 147 -7.36 -7.60 -13.97
N ASP A 148 -6.23 -7.20 -14.57
CA ASP A 148 -6.15 -6.74 -15.95
C ASP A 148 -7.23 -5.68 -16.27
N LYS A 149 -7.38 -4.71 -15.35
CA LYS A 149 -8.36 -3.61 -15.41
C LYS A 149 -9.83 -4.04 -15.31
N LYS A 150 -10.11 -5.28 -14.93
CA LYS A 150 -11.46 -5.80 -14.68
C LYS A 150 -11.69 -6.01 -13.20
N GLU A 151 -12.80 -5.51 -12.69
CA GLU A 151 -13.16 -5.68 -11.28
C GLU A 151 -13.62 -7.10 -10.98
N VAL A 152 -13.13 -7.63 -9.87
CA VAL A 152 -13.45 -8.92 -9.28
C VAL A 152 -13.90 -8.67 -7.82
N PRO A 153 -15.19 -8.83 -7.52
CA PRO A 153 -15.70 -8.62 -6.17
C PRO A 153 -15.03 -9.54 -5.15
N TRP A 154 -14.73 -9.02 -3.96
CA TRP A 154 -14.16 -9.81 -2.87
C TRP A 154 -15.07 -10.96 -2.40
N ASN A 155 -16.39 -10.85 -2.63
CA ASN A 155 -17.40 -11.85 -2.32
C ASN A 155 -17.62 -12.89 -3.45
N THR A 156 -16.65 -13.03 -4.36
CA THR A 156 -16.68 -14.09 -5.38
C THR A 156 -16.83 -15.47 -4.70
N PRO A 157 -17.65 -16.39 -5.26
CA PRO A 157 -17.77 -17.76 -4.77
C PRO A 157 -16.40 -18.42 -4.55
N ASP A 158 -16.27 -19.20 -3.47
CA ASP A 158 -15.02 -19.85 -3.03
C ASP A 158 -13.84 -18.91 -2.72
N ALA A 159 -14.08 -17.59 -2.70
CA ALA A 159 -13.07 -16.55 -2.53
C ALA A 159 -11.84 -16.78 -3.42
N ARG A 160 -12.08 -17.16 -4.68
CA ARG A 160 -11.04 -17.60 -5.60
C ARG A 160 -11.29 -17.12 -7.01
N ILE A 161 -10.21 -16.78 -7.71
CA ILE A 161 -10.18 -16.69 -9.17
C ILE A 161 -9.03 -17.51 -9.74
N VAL A 162 -9.19 -17.93 -10.99
CA VAL A 162 -8.18 -18.66 -11.76
C VAL A 162 -7.81 -17.80 -12.96
N LEU A 163 -6.53 -17.50 -13.10
CA LEU A 163 -5.96 -16.74 -14.20
C LEU A 163 -5.23 -17.70 -15.13
N GLN A 164 -5.50 -17.58 -16.42
CA GLN A 164 -4.78 -18.27 -17.49
C GLN A 164 -3.67 -17.35 -18.00
N PRO A 165 -2.56 -17.89 -18.53
CA PRO A 165 -1.46 -17.07 -19.01
C PRO A 165 -1.96 -16.06 -20.05
N PRO A 166 -1.49 -14.82 -20.03
CA PRO A 166 -1.93 -13.82 -21.00
C PRO A 166 -1.58 -14.32 -22.42
N ALA A 167 -2.49 -14.08 -23.37
CA ALA A 167 -2.24 -14.42 -24.76
C ALA A 167 -0.95 -13.73 -25.24
N LYS A 168 -0.03 -14.49 -25.85
CA LYS A 168 1.16 -13.91 -26.50
C LYS A 168 0.69 -12.91 -27.55
N LYS A 169 1.03 -11.64 -27.35
CA LYS A 169 0.91 -10.60 -28.38
C LYS A 169 1.97 -10.79 -29.45
#